data_AF-A0AAJ1I5E9-F1
#
_entry.id   AF-A0AAJ1I5E9-F1
#
_cell.length_a   1.000
_cell.length_b   1.000
_cell.length_c   1.000
_cell.angle_alpha   90.00
_cell.angle_beta   90.00
_cell.angle_gamma   90.00
#
_symmetry.space_group_name_H-M   'P 1'
#
loop_
_entity.id
_entity.type
_entity.pdbx_description
1 polymer ?
#
loop_
_entity_poly.entity_id
_entity_poly.type
_entity_poly.pdbx_seq_one_letter_code
_entity_poly.pdbx_strand_id
1 'polypeptide(L)'
;EDRVWRYDPCGNRIAQMHADHSQQQLHYDGAHQLIAVCSSQIQGNAEQLRHHSRYTYDALGRRLKQQVQSADTELPTRTHYYGWDGDRLIHTERLQHGDDTRHIEHTIYEPGSFTPLVRLSTTASGDPQDEPHLLVQAIAAGLPDPDDPNHAPALALMQTMLDAVPRDMQQDAARHLRHTLDHGLPPSAQAMLGEQADSTTRLLSGMQAKLQKQEKEQHARIAIHHYHCDHLGTPMALTDQRGLVAWAAKLDPWGNVLQEYNPQGIHQA
;
A
#
# COMPACT_ATOMS: atom_id res chain seq x y z
N GLU A 1 -22.35 -36.24 9.92
CA GLU A 1 -21.92 -34.82 10.03
C GLU A 1 -20.68 -34.82 10.92
N ASP A 2 -19.55 -35.28 10.40
CA ASP A 2 -18.43 -35.61 11.29
C ASP A 2 -17.38 -34.52 11.16
N ARG A 3 -17.54 -33.49 12.00
CA ARG A 3 -16.47 -32.53 12.28
C ARG A 3 -15.77 -32.97 13.56
N VAL A 4 -14.46 -33.10 13.51
CA VAL A 4 -13.65 -33.47 14.68
C VAL A 4 -12.80 -32.27 15.06
N TRP A 5 -12.90 -31.85 16.32
CA TRP A 5 -12.12 -30.74 16.87
C TRP A 5 -11.19 -31.24 17.97
N ARG A 6 -10.01 -30.64 18.05
CA ARG A 6 -9.05 -30.89 19.13
C ARG A 6 -8.62 -29.58 19.76
N TYR A 7 -8.40 -29.62 21.07
CA TYR A 7 -8.07 -28.45 21.89
C TYR A 7 -6.82 -28.72 22.72
N ASP A 8 -6.08 -27.68 23.04
CA ASP A 8 -5.04 -27.72 24.07
C ASP A 8 -5.67 -27.65 25.49
N PRO A 9 -4.88 -27.83 26.57
CA PRO A 9 -5.39 -27.74 27.95
C PRO A 9 -5.95 -26.36 28.34
N CYS A 10 -5.61 -25.30 27.61
CA CYS A 10 -6.08 -23.94 27.84
C CYS A 10 -7.40 -23.65 27.10
N GLY A 11 -7.90 -24.62 26.33
CA GLY A 11 -9.15 -24.49 25.57
C GLY A 11 -8.97 -23.89 24.16
N ASN A 12 -7.74 -23.67 23.70
CA ASN A 12 -7.51 -23.19 22.33
C ASN A 12 -7.67 -24.35 21.35
N ARG A 13 -8.37 -24.13 20.24
CA ARG A 13 -8.54 -25.15 19.19
C ARG A 13 -7.22 -25.34 18.45
N ILE A 14 -6.63 -26.53 18.50
CA ILE A 14 -5.36 -26.86 17.83
C ILE A 14 -5.55 -27.65 16.53
N ALA A 15 -6.71 -28.28 16.33
CA ALA A 15 -7.02 -28.91 15.05
C ALA A 15 -8.53 -28.94 14.77
N GLN A 16 -8.85 -28.97 13.49
CA GLN A 16 -10.19 -29.14 12.97
C GLN A 16 -10.14 -30.01 11.72
N MET A 17 -10.96 -31.06 11.69
CA MET A 17 -11.14 -31.93 10.53
C MET A 17 -12.60 -31.86 10.08
N HIS A 18 -12.80 -31.71 8.78
CA HIS A 18 -14.11 -31.63 8.15
C HIS A 18 -14.46 -32.94 7.45
N ALA A 19 -15.75 -33.15 7.19
CA ALA A 19 -16.26 -34.32 6.48
C ALA A 19 -15.75 -34.44 5.02
N ASP A 20 -15.27 -33.33 4.43
CA ASP A 20 -14.65 -33.31 3.10
C ASP A 20 -13.16 -33.69 3.13
N HIS A 21 -12.67 -34.22 4.26
CA HIS A 21 -11.27 -34.57 4.51
C HIS A 21 -10.31 -33.38 4.46
N SER A 22 -10.83 -32.14 4.51
CA SER A 22 -10.00 -30.97 4.80
C SER A 22 -9.66 -30.93 6.29
N GLN A 23 -8.41 -30.57 6.58
CA GLN A 23 -7.92 -30.43 7.94
C GLN A 23 -7.23 -29.08 8.10
N GLN A 24 -7.36 -28.51 9.30
CA GLN A 24 -6.61 -27.35 9.76
C GLN A 24 -5.88 -27.69 11.04
N GLN A 25 -4.63 -27.27 11.13
CA GLN A 25 -3.82 -27.28 12.34
C GLN A 25 -3.53 -25.84 12.73
N LEU A 26 -3.73 -25.51 14.01
CA LEU A 26 -3.64 -24.17 14.56
C LEU A 26 -2.54 -24.13 15.62
N HIS A 27 -1.67 -23.12 15.55
CA HIS A 27 -0.53 -22.97 16.44
C HIS A 27 -0.60 -21.64 17.19
N TYR A 28 -0.32 -21.69 18.48
CA TYR A 28 -0.40 -20.54 19.38
C TYR A 28 0.95 -20.28 20.05
N ASP A 29 1.21 -19.03 20.40
CA ASP A 29 2.33 -18.67 21.27
C ASP A 29 2.00 -18.82 22.76
N GLY A 30 2.95 -18.48 23.62
CA GLY A 30 2.78 -18.53 25.08
C GLY A 30 1.78 -17.52 25.64
N ALA A 31 1.32 -16.55 24.85
CA ALA A 31 0.26 -15.60 25.20
C ALA A 31 -1.11 -16.03 24.64
N HIS A 32 -1.23 -17.28 24.16
CA HIS A 32 -2.42 -17.84 23.53
C HIS A 32 -2.86 -17.10 22.26
N GLN A 33 -1.93 -16.46 21.56
CA GLN A 33 -2.21 -15.78 20.28
C GLN A 33 -1.96 -16.75 19.12
N LEU A 34 -2.89 -16.80 18.16
CA LEU A 34 -2.77 -17.68 16.99
C LEU A 34 -1.66 -17.18 16.05
N ILE A 35 -0.53 -17.89 15.99
CA ILE A 35 0.64 -17.49 15.19
C ILE A 35 0.74 -18.21 13.84
N ALA A 36 0.10 -19.38 13.69
CA ALA A 36 0.06 -20.06 12.40
C ALA A 36 -1.18 -20.94 12.21
N VAL A 37 -1.59 -21.08 10.96
CA VAL A 37 -2.60 -22.05 10.52
C VAL A 37 -2.08 -22.80 9.30
N CYS A 38 -2.03 -24.13 9.38
CA CYS A 38 -1.71 -25.01 8.26
C CYS A 38 -3.00 -25.69 7.82
N SER A 39 -3.41 -25.49 6.57
CA SER A 39 -4.56 -26.15 5.97
C SER A 39 -4.09 -27.22 4.99
N SER A 40 -4.63 -28.42 5.11
CA SER A 40 -4.31 -29.57 4.27
C SER A 40 -5.58 -30.33 3.85
N GLN A 41 -5.43 -31.26 2.93
CA GLN A 41 -6.47 -32.20 2.52
C GLN A 41 -5.92 -33.60 2.52
N ILE A 42 -6.68 -34.53 3.08
CA ILE A 42 -6.37 -35.95 3.01
C ILE A 42 -6.94 -36.50 1.70
N GLN A 43 -6.06 -37.02 0.84
CA GLN A 43 -6.41 -37.76 -0.37
C GLN A 43 -5.90 -39.18 -0.25
N GLY A 44 -6.80 -40.13 0.01
CA GLY A 44 -6.42 -41.50 0.36
C GLY A 44 -5.61 -41.54 1.66
N ASN A 45 -4.38 -42.04 1.60
CA ASN A 45 -3.47 -42.09 2.76
C ASN A 45 -2.47 -40.92 2.81
N ALA A 46 -2.52 -39.99 1.86
CA ALA A 46 -1.59 -38.87 1.77
C ALA A 46 -2.25 -37.56 2.24
N GLU A 47 -1.52 -36.78 3.03
CA GLU A 47 -1.89 -35.42 3.40
C GLU A 47 -1.24 -34.43 2.42
N GLN A 48 -2.05 -33.67 1.70
CA GLN A 48 -1.59 -32.62 0.80
C GLN A 48 -1.81 -31.26 1.45
N LEU A 49 -0.73 -30.53 1.73
CA LEU A 49 -0.80 -29.15 2.18
C LEU A 49 -1.48 -28.28 1.10
N ARG A 50 -2.38 -27.38 1.50
CA ARG A 50 -3.02 -26.42 0.59
C ARG A 50 -2.44 -25.02 0.78
N HIS A 51 -2.40 -24.53 2.02
CA HIS A 51 -1.83 -23.23 2.34
C HIS A 51 -1.40 -23.16 3.80
N HIS A 52 -0.45 -22.27 4.08
CA HIS A 52 0.08 -21.97 5.39
C HIS A 52 0.02 -20.46 5.63
N SER A 53 -0.71 -20.07 6.68
CA SER A 53 -0.84 -18.69 7.13
C SER A 53 -0.03 -18.45 8.39
N ARG A 54 0.71 -17.35 8.47
CA ARG A 54 1.44 -16.89 9.66
C ARG A 54 1.02 -15.49 10.07
N TYR A 55 0.96 -15.24 11.37
CA TYR A 55 0.50 -13.98 11.94
C TYR A 55 1.54 -13.39 12.90
N THR A 56 1.59 -12.07 12.97
CA THR A 56 2.38 -11.36 13.98
C THR A 56 1.52 -10.29 14.63
N TYR A 57 1.80 -9.97 15.88
CA TYR A 57 0.99 -9.11 16.73
C TYR A 57 1.86 -8.08 17.44
N ASP A 58 1.25 -6.97 17.85
CA ASP A 58 1.87 -6.03 18.77
C ASP A 58 1.71 -6.47 20.24
N ALA A 59 2.27 -5.69 21.17
CA ALA A 59 2.21 -5.98 22.60
C ALA A 59 0.78 -5.95 23.19
N LEU A 60 -0.18 -5.32 22.50
CA LEU A 60 -1.59 -5.29 22.90
C LEU A 60 -2.39 -6.43 22.27
N GLY A 61 -1.75 -7.32 21.51
CA GLY A 61 -2.40 -8.48 20.87
C GLY A 61 -3.14 -8.15 19.57
N ARG A 62 -2.92 -6.96 18.99
CA ARG A 62 -3.51 -6.60 17.71
C ARG A 62 -2.63 -7.10 16.58
N ARG A 63 -3.23 -7.65 15.53
CA ARG A 63 -2.49 -8.23 14.41
C ARG A 63 -1.77 -7.11 13.63
N LEU A 64 -0.48 -7.27 13.40
CA LEU A 64 0.37 -6.37 12.60
C LEU A 64 0.59 -6.90 11.17
N LYS A 65 0.65 -8.22 11.01
CA LYS A 65 0.91 -8.87 9.72
C LYS A 65 0.19 -10.21 9.61
N GLN A 66 -0.24 -10.54 8.41
CA GLN A 66 -0.65 -11.88 8.00
C GLN A 66 0.06 -12.24 6.69
N GLN A 67 0.77 -13.36 6.66
CA GLN A 67 1.38 -13.89 5.45
C GLN A 67 0.73 -15.22 5.10
N VAL A 68 0.27 -15.38 3.85
CA VAL A 68 -0.39 -16.59 3.35
C VAL A 68 0.44 -17.13 2.19
N GLN A 69 0.96 -18.33 2.38
CA GLN A 69 1.73 -19.06 1.37
C GLN A 69 0.90 -20.25 0.89
N SER A 70 0.73 -20.38 -0.42
CA SER A 70 0.14 -21.58 -1.02
C SER A 70 1.17 -22.72 -1.02
N ALA A 71 0.69 -23.97 -0.98
CA ALA A 71 1.53 -25.12 -1.25
C ALA A 71 1.91 -25.23 -2.73
N ASP A 72 1.06 -24.69 -3.61
CA ASP A 72 1.40 -24.47 -5.01
C ASP A 72 2.39 -23.31 -5.11
N THR A 73 3.64 -23.63 -5.47
CA THR A 73 4.74 -22.68 -5.57
C THR A 73 4.59 -21.69 -6.73
N GLU A 74 3.70 -21.95 -7.69
CA GLU A 74 3.38 -21.01 -8.76
C GLU A 74 2.46 -19.88 -8.27
N LEU A 75 1.72 -20.10 -7.17
CA LEU A 75 0.86 -19.06 -6.60
C LEU A 75 1.65 -18.10 -5.71
N PRO A 76 1.49 -16.77 -5.91
CA PRO A 76 2.25 -15.78 -5.19
C PRO A 76 1.91 -15.76 -3.70
N THR A 77 2.93 -15.50 -2.88
CA THR A 77 2.72 -15.27 -1.45
C THR A 77 1.97 -13.96 -1.24
N ARG A 78 0.89 -14.01 -0.46
CA ARG A 78 0.08 -12.83 -0.13
C ARG A 78 0.44 -12.35 1.27
N THR A 79 0.73 -11.07 1.40
CA THR A 79 1.06 -10.45 2.69
C THR A 79 0.09 -9.30 2.96
N HIS A 80 -0.49 -9.29 4.16
CA HIS A 80 -1.31 -8.20 4.66
C HIS A 80 -0.59 -7.54 5.82
N TYR A 81 -0.53 -6.21 5.83
CA TYR A 81 -0.08 -5.41 6.96
C TYR A 81 -1.24 -4.60 7.51
N TYR A 82 -1.18 -4.34 8.81
CA TYR A 82 -2.22 -3.65 9.57
C TYR A 82 -1.58 -2.57 10.45
N GLY A 83 -2.12 -1.36 10.39
CA GLY A 83 -1.70 -0.24 11.24
C GLY A 83 -2.86 0.26 12.09
N TRP A 84 -2.56 0.53 13.35
CA TRP A 84 -3.55 0.83 14.39
C TRP A 84 -3.32 2.19 15.03
N ASP A 85 -4.40 2.89 15.34
CA ASP A 85 -4.43 4.07 16.22
C ASP A 85 -5.35 3.77 17.41
N GLY A 86 -4.77 3.51 18.58
CA GLY A 86 -5.50 2.85 19.66
C GLY A 86 -6.17 1.57 19.13
N ASP A 87 -7.45 1.38 19.39
CA ASP A 87 -8.17 0.18 18.94
C ASP A 87 -8.74 0.30 17.51
N ARG A 88 -8.45 1.40 16.79
CA ARG A 88 -8.91 1.61 15.43
C ARG A 88 -7.91 1.09 14.42
N LEU A 89 -8.38 0.26 13.49
CA LEU A 89 -7.61 -0.13 12.31
C LEU A 89 -7.61 1.03 11.31
N ILE A 90 -6.51 1.78 11.23
CA ILE A 90 -6.41 2.95 10.36
C ILE A 90 -5.72 2.65 9.03
N HIS A 91 -5.05 1.51 8.92
CA HIS A 91 -4.25 1.16 7.75
C HIS A 91 -4.36 -0.32 7.45
N THR A 92 -4.64 -0.65 6.19
CA THR A 92 -4.44 -2.00 5.66
C THR A 92 -3.64 -1.93 4.38
N GLU A 93 -2.75 -2.89 4.21
CA GLU A 93 -1.94 -2.99 3.01
C GLU A 93 -1.90 -4.43 2.57
N ARG A 94 -2.12 -4.67 1.27
CA ARG A 94 -2.11 -5.98 0.66
C ARG A 94 -1.06 -6.02 -0.43
N LEU A 95 -0.11 -6.93 -0.27
CA LEU A 95 0.98 -7.17 -1.20
C LEU A 95 0.86 -8.58 -1.76
N GLN A 96 0.89 -8.70 -3.09
CA GLN A 96 0.95 -9.98 -3.79
C GLN A 96 2.33 -10.14 -4.44
N HIS A 97 3.15 -11.02 -3.87
CA HIS A 97 4.54 -11.19 -4.27
C HIS A 97 4.62 -11.87 -5.64
N GLY A 98 4.79 -11.08 -6.71
CA GLY A 98 4.83 -11.54 -8.10
C GLY A 98 4.24 -10.54 -9.10
N ASP A 99 3.23 -9.78 -8.69
CA ASP A 99 2.62 -8.71 -9.50
C ASP A 99 3.10 -7.31 -9.09
N ASP A 100 3.86 -7.23 -7.98
CA ASP A 100 4.30 -6.00 -7.29
C ASP A 100 3.19 -4.97 -7.08
N THR A 101 1.93 -5.43 -7.13
CA THR A 101 0.75 -4.62 -6.86
C THR A 101 0.52 -4.60 -5.36
N ARG A 102 0.61 -3.39 -4.81
CA ARG A 102 0.40 -3.05 -3.42
C ARG A 102 -0.90 -2.25 -3.32
N HIS A 103 -1.91 -2.84 -2.71
CA HIS A 103 -3.17 -2.16 -2.41
C HIS A 103 -3.08 -1.60 -0.98
N ILE A 104 -3.03 -0.28 -0.84
CA ILE A 104 -2.97 0.40 0.45
C ILE A 104 -4.30 1.10 0.70
N GLU A 105 -4.82 0.97 1.90
CA GLU A 105 -6.05 1.60 2.35
C GLU A 105 -5.83 2.25 3.71
N HIS A 106 -6.24 3.50 3.85
CA HIS A 106 -6.26 4.22 5.12
C HIS A 106 -7.66 4.70 5.44
N THR A 107 -8.08 4.55 6.68
CA THR A 107 -9.39 4.98 7.16
C THR A 107 -9.22 6.08 8.20
N ILE A 108 -9.90 7.20 7.97
CA ILE A 108 -10.01 8.31 8.90
C ILE A 108 -11.33 8.18 9.64
N TYR A 109 -11.30 8.33 10.96
CA TYR A 109 -12.46 8.17 11.83
C TYR A 109 -12.87 9.51 12.45
N GLU A 110 -14.12 9.58 12.92
CA GLU A 110 -14.58 10.68 13.77
C GLU A 110 -13.75 10.75 15.07
N PRO A 111 -13.44 11.96 15.57
CA PRO A 111 -12.69 12.13 16.81
C PRO A 111 -13.33 11.40 17.99
N GLY A 112 -12.58 10.51 18.63
CA GLY A 112 -13.04 9.77 19.82
C GLY A 112 -14.11 8.71 19.55
N SER A 113 -14.36 8.36 18.29
CA SER A 113 -15.37 7.37 17.88
C SER A 113 -14.73 6.24 17.05
N PHE A 114 -15.51 5.21 16.75
CA PHE A 114 -15.22 4.16 15.76
C PHE A 114 -15.97 4.38 14.44
N THR A 115 -16.73 5.47 14.30
CA THR A 115 -17.41 5.85 13.06
C THR A 115 -16.38 6.24 11.99
N PRO A 116 -16.25 5.49 10.88
CA PRO A 116 -15.36 5.88 9.79
C PRO A 116 -15.96 7.04 9.00
N LEU A 117 -15.11 7.95 8.54
CA LEU A 117 -15.48 9.13 7.75
C LEU A 117 -15.02 9.02 6.31
N VAL A 118 -13.73 8.74 6.13
CA VAL A 118 -13.08 8.77 4.81
C VAL A 118 -12.18 7.56 4.66
N ARG A 119 -12.23 6.92 3.49
CA ARG A 119 -11.28 5.92 3.04
C ARG A 119 -10.42 6.49 1.92
N LEU A 120 -9.11 6.39 2.10
CA LEU A 120 -8.11 6.67 1.08
C LEU A 120 -7.56 5.34 0.59
N SER A 121 -7.68 5.04 -0.69
CA SER A 121 -7.13 3.80 -1.27
C SER A 121 -6.20 4.13 -2.42
N THR A 122 -5.08 3.43 -2.50
CA THR A 122 -4.16 3.53 -3.64
C THR A 122 -3.67 2.14 -4.04
N THR A 123 -3.47 1.98 -5.35
CA THR A 123 -2.83 0.80 -5.92
C THR A 123 -1.47 1.26 -6.42
N ALA A 124 -0.44 1.04 -5.61
CA ALA A 124 0.93 1.24 -6.04
C ALA A 124 1.38 -0.01 -6.80
N SER A 125 1.81 0.15 -8.04
CA SER A 125 2.58 -0.84 -8.77
C SER A 125 4.04 -0.41 -8.70
N GLY A 126 4.89 -1.19 -8.03
CA GLY A 126 6.30 -0.82 -7.80
C GLY A 126 6.64 -0.50 -6.34
N ASP A 127 7.90 -0.76 -5.97
CA ASP A 127 8.48 -0.41 -4.67
C ASP A 127 8.58 1.13 -4.52
N PRO A 128 7.90 1.76 -3.54
CA PRO A 128 8.01 3.20 -3.33
C PRO A 128 9.39 3.66 -2.85
N GLN A 129 10.32 2.73 -2.55
CA GLN A 129 11.72 3.06 -2.26
C GLN A 129 12.58 3.30 -3.50
N ASP A 130 12.10 2.97 -4.70
CA ASP A 130 12.77 3.26 -5.97
C ASP A 130 12.40 4.65 -6.53
N GLU A 131 11.66 5.47 -5.78
CA GLU A 131 11.33 6.83 -6.17
C GLU A 131 12.60 7.71 -6.14
N PRO A 132 13.09 8.16 -7.31
CA PRO A 132 14.31 8.95 -7.34
C PRO A 132 14.08 10.25 -6.57
N HIS A 133 15.02 10.65 -5.70
CA HIS A 133 15.00 11.96 -5.05
C HIS A 133 14.85 13.09 -6.09
N LEU A 134 14.26 14.24 -5.74
CA LEU A 134 14.00 15.38 -6.65
C LEU A 134 15.24 15.77 -7.49
N LEU A 135 16.45 15.68 -6.93
CA LEU A 135 17.70 15.91 -7.65
C LEU A 135 17.96 14.86 -8.74
N VAL A 136 17.72 13.58 -8.46
CA VAL A 136 17.84 12.49 -9.43
C VAL A 136 16.78 12.62 -10.52
N GLN A 137 15.55 12.99 -10.16
CA GLN A 137 14.49 13.28 -11.13
C GLN A 137 14.84 14.48 -12.02
N ALA A 138 15.37 15.55 -11.43
CA ALA A 138 15.78 16.74 -12.17
C ALA A 138 16.95 16.44 -13.13
N ILE A 139 17.93 15.65 -12.69
CA ILE A 139 19.02 15.16 -13.54
C ILE A 139 18.46 14.36 -14.72
N ALA A 140 17.53 13.43 -14.47
CA ALA A 140 16.88 12.65 -15.53
C ALA A 140 16.07 13.52 -16.49
N ALA A 141 15.33 14.50 -15.98
CA ALA A 141 14.55 15.42 -16.79
C ALA A 141 15.42 16.35 -17.66
N GLY A 142 16.63 16.68 -17.18
CA GLY A 142 17.61 17.53 -17.86
C GLY A 142 18.46 16.81 -18.92
N LEU A 143 18.48 15.47 -18.93
CA LEU A 143 19.19 14.70 -19.95
C LEU A 143 18.39 14.59 -21.27
N PRO A 144 19.08 14.54 -22.42
CA PRO A 144 18.44 14.26 -23.71
C PRO A 144 17.95 12.80 -23.79
N ASP A 145 17.00 12.60 -24.71
CA ASP A 145 16.27 11.39 -25.10
C ASP A 145 16.44 10.13 -24.22
N PRO A 146 15.39 9.65 -23.52
CA PRO A 146 15.45 8.40 -22.76
C PRO A 146 15.77 7.17 -23.63
N ASP A 147 15.58 7.25 -24.95
CA ASP A 147 15.90 6.18 -25.89
C ASP A 147 17.38 6.17 -26.35
N ASP A 148 18.22 7.12 -25.89
CA ASP A 148 19.66 7.14 -26.21
C ASP A 148 20.41 6.02 -25.43
N PRO A 149 21.19 5.16 -26.10
CA PRO A 149 21.97 4.12 -25.42
C PRO A 149 23.00 4.66 -24.41
N ASN A 150 23.36 5.95 -24.47
CA ASN A 150 24.23 6.61 -23.50
C ASN A 150 23.47 7.24 -22.32
N HIS A 151 22.13 7.21 -22.31
CA HIS A 151 21.30 7.81 -21.26
C HIS A 151 21.53 7.14 -19.91
N ALA A 152 21.43 5.80 -19.87
CA ALA A 152 21.62 5.01 -18.66
C ALA A 152 23.02 5.15 -18.01
N PRO A 153 24.15 5.04 -18.75
CA PRO A 153 25.46 5.24 -18.14
C PRO A 153 25.71 6.69 -17.69
N ALA A 154 25.15 7.69 -18.39
CA ALA A 154 25.25 9.09 -17.97
C ALA A 154 24.49 9.36 -16.66
N LEU A 155 23.28 8.80 -16.53
CA LEU A 155 22.51 8.85 -15.29
C LEU A 155 23.25 8.20 -14.12
N ALA A 156 23.77 6.99 -14.31
CA ALA A 156 24.50 6.26 -13.27
C ALA A 156 25.73 7.05 -12.78
N LEU A 157 26.46 7.69 -13.69
CA LEU A 157 27.59 8.54 -13.33
C LEU A 157 27.15 9.75 -12.50
N MET A 158 26.09 10.44 -12.90
CA MET A 158 25.58 11.61 -12.17
C MET A 158 25.01 11.24 -10.80
N GLN A 159 24.35 10.09 -10.68
CA GLN A 159 23.91 9.54 -9.39
C GLN A 159 25.12 9.25 -8.48
N THR A 160 26.15 8.60 -9.02
CA THR A 160 27.39 8.34 -8.26
C THR A 160 28.05 9.63 -7.77
N MET A 161 28.07 10.68 -8.62
CA MET A 161 28.57 11.99 -8.22
C MET A 161 27.70 12.63 -7.14
N LEU A 162 26.37 12.52 -7.26
CA LEU A 162 25.44 13.05 -6.27
C LEU A 162 25.63 12.34 -4.92
N ASP A 163 25.78 11.02 -4.90
CA ASP A 163 26.01 10.22 -3.69
C ASP A 163 27.32 10.58 -2.98
N ALA A 164 28.31 11.09 -3.72
CA ALA A 164 29.56 11.59 -3.15
C ALA A 164 29.40 12.98 -2.47
N VAL A 165 28.30 13.70 -2.72
CA VAL A 165 28.00 14.99 -2.09
C VAL A 165 27.43 14.76 -0.67
N PRO A 166 27.87 15.51 0.36
CA PRO A 166 27.29 15.46 1.69
C PRO A 166 25.77 15.68 1.70
N ARG A 167 25.04 14.94 2.55
CA ARG A 167 23.57 14.92 2.56
C ARG A 167 22.93 16.28 2.87
N ASP A 168 23.56 17.08 3.70
CA ASP A 168 23.15 18.45 4.01
C ASP A 168 23.19 19.34 2.75
N MET A 169 24.27 19.26 1.98
CA MET A 169 24.39 19.99 0.71
C MET A 169 23.40 19.49 -0.35
N GLN A 170 23.14 18.19 -0.42
CA GLN A 170 22.10 17.63 -1.29
C GLN A 170 20.71 18.17 -0.92
N GLN A 171 20.38 18.21 0.38
CA GLN A 171 19.10 18.73 0.86
C GLN A 171 18.94 20.22 0.55
N ASP A 172 19.99 21.02 0.77
CA ASP A 172 19.99 22.45 0.44
C ASP A 172 19.83 22.67 -1.07
N ALA A 173 20.53 21.89 -1.90
CA ALA A 173 20.39 21.94 -3.35
C ALA A 173 18.97 21.55 -3.82
N ALA A 174 18.37 20.51 -3.25
CA ALA A 174 16.99 20.13 -3.54
C ALA A 174 16.00 21.23 -3.15
N ARG A 175 16.17 21.87 -1.99
CA ARG A 175 15.30 22.99 -1.56
C ARG A 175 15.40 24.18 -2.53
N HIS A 176 16.62 24.55 -2.92
CA HIS A 176 16.82 25.63 -3.89
C HIS A 176 16.21 25.30 -5.26
N LEU A 177 16.43 24.07 -5.75
CA LEU A 177 15.88 23.63 -7.02
C LEU A 177 14.35 23.70 -7.02
N ARG A 178 13.71 23.21 -5.94
CA ARG A 178 12.26 23.29 -5.76
C ARG A 178 11.75 24.73 -5.79
N HIS A 179 12.40 25.61 -5.03
CA HIS A 179 12.07 27.03 -5.02
C HIS A 179 12.23 27.67 -6.42
N THR A 180 13.27 27.32 -7.18
CA THR A 180 13.49 27.84 -8.53
C THR A 180 12.51 27.27 -9.57
N LEU A 181 12.04 26.04 -9.39
CA LEU A 181 11.00 25.48 -10.25
C LEU A 181 9.65 26.16 -10.01
N ASP A 182 9.31 26.44 -8.74
CA ASP A 182 8.02 27.05 -8.39
C ASP A 182 7.96 28.56 -8.70
N HIS A 183 9.08 29.27 -8.52
CA HIS A 183 9.12 30.73 -8.61
C HIS A 183 9.98 31.28 -9.76
N GLY A 184 10.63 30.41 -10.53
CA GLY A 184 11.58 30.79 -11.58
C GLY A 184 12.92 31.26 -11.03
N LEU A 185 13.81 31.74 -11.92
CA LEU A 185 15.11 32.29 -11.55
C LEU A 185 14.93 33.63 -10.80
N PRO A 186 15.63 33.86 -9.69
CA PRO A 186 15.56 35.14 -9.00
C PRO A 186 16.17 36.28 -9.86
N PRO A 187 15.74 37.55 -9.69
CA PRO A 187 16.21 38.67 -10.51
C PRO A 187 17.74 38.85 -10.50
N SER A 188 18.38 38.55 -9.37
CA SER A 188 19.84 38.56 -9.24
C SER A 188 20.52 37.51 -10.14
N ALA A 189 19.97 36.30 -10.20
CA ALA A 189 20.48 35.25 -11.08
C ALA A 189 20.22 35.57 -12.56
N GLN A 190 19.03 36.11 -12.88
CA GLN A 190 18.73 36.57 -14.24
C GLN A 190 19.73 37.65 -14.70
N ALA A 191 20.03 38.61 -13.83
CA ALA A 191 21.01 39.66 -14.11
C ALA A 191 22.43 39.12 -14.29
N MET A 192 22.83 38.09 -13.53
CA MET A 192 24.15 37.46 -13.68
C MET A 192 24.28 36.60 -14.94
N LEU A 193 23.19 35.95 -15.37
CA LEU A 193 23.18 35.07 -16.55
C LEU A 193 23.09 35.86 -17.87
N GLY A 194 22.69 37.12 -17.83
CA GLY A 194 22.64 38.00 -19.01
C GLY A 194 21.81 37.37 -20.14
N GLU A 195 22.37 37.30 -21.34
CA GLU A 195 21.70 36.72 -22.52
C GLU A 195 21.34 35.23 -22.37
N GLN A 196 21.92 34.51 -21.41
CA GLN A 196 21.59 33.11 -21.14
C GLN A 196 20.40 32.92 -20.20
N ALA A 197 19.84 34.00 -19.63
CA ALA A 197 18.70 33.92 -18.72
C ALA A 197 17.46 33.32 -19.38
N ASP A 198 17.20 33.65 -20.65
CA ASP A 198 16.01 33.17 -21.38
C ASP A 198 16.10 31.70 -21.78
N SER A 199 17.31 31.20 -22.06
CA SER A 199 17.52 29.79 -22.38
C SER A 199 17.45 28.92 -21.13
N THR A 200 18.06 29.36 -20.03
CA THR A 200 17.97 28.68 -18.72
C THR A 200 16.56 28.67 -18.16
N THR A 201 15.81 29.77 -18.29
CA THR A 201 14.39 29.81 -17.90
C THR A 201 13.56 28.80 -18.70
N ARG A 202 13.76 28.72 -20.02
CA ARG A 202 13.08 27.71 -20.87
C ARG A 202 13.42 26.27 -20.50
N LEU A 203 14.69 26.00 -20.18
CA LEU A 203 15.12 24.68 -19.70
C LEU A 203 14.45 24.32 -18.38
N LEU A 204 14.40 25.25 -17.42
CA LEU A 204 13.74 25.04 -16.13
C LEU A 204 12.24 24.79 -16.30
N SER A 205 11.55 25.55 -17.16
CA SER A 205 10.13 25.31 -17.46
C SER A 205 9.90 23.96 -18.13
N GLY A 206 10.78 23.55 -19.06
CA GLY A 206 10.71 22.22 -19.67
C GLY A 206 10.96 21.10 -18.67
N MET A 207 11.90 21.30 -17.75
CA MET A 207 12.20 20.38 -16.66
C MET A 207 11.03 20.28 -15.68
N GLN A 208 10.42 21.41 -15.31
CA GLN A 208 9.22 21.46 -14.48
C GLN A 208 8.06 20.69 -15.12
N ALA A 209 7.82 20.88 -16.42
CA ALA A 209 6.76 20.18 -17.12
C ALA A 209 7.00 18.66 -17.19
N LYS A 210 8.26 18.23 -17.39
CA LYS A 210 8.63 16.80 -17.35
C LYS A 210 8.47 16.22 -15.95
N LEU A 211 8.95 16.91 -14.91
CA LEU A 211 8.81 16.50 -13.51
C LEU A 211 7.35 16.41 -13.10
N GLN A 212 6.52 17.42 -13.42
CA GLN A 212 5.09 17.38 -13.15
C GLN A 212 4.39 16.26 -13.92
N LYS A 213 4.82 15.97 -15.15
CA LYS A 213 4.29 14.84 -15.92
C LYS A 213 4.69 13.52 -15.28
N GLN A 214 5.95 13.35 -14.87
CA GLN A 214 6.43 12.18 -14.14
C GLN A 214 5.72 12.03 -12.80
N GLU A 215 5.64 13.06 -11.95
CA GLU A 215 4.88 13.05 -10.71
C GLU A 215 3.40 12.70 -10.97
N LYS A 216 2.76 13.26 -12.01
CA LYS A 216 1.36 12.94 -12.34
C LYS A 216 1.18 11.50 -12.85
N GLU A 217 2.19 10.93 -13.50
CA GLU A 217 2.24 9.53 -13.94
C GLU A 217 2.58 8.59 -12.77
N GLN A 218 3.37 9.04 -11.79
CA GLN A 218 3.86 8.29 -10.62
C GLN A 218 2.92 8.34 -9.42
N HIS A 219 2.10 9.38 -9.28
CA HIS A 219 1.07 9.45 -8.25
C HIS A 219 0.04 8.33 -8.51
N ALA A 220 0.28 7.18 -7.90
CA ALA A 220 -0.69 6.10 -7.77
C ALA A 220 -2.02 6.75 -7.34
N ARG A 221 -3.01 6.71 -8.24
CA ARG A 221 -4.26 7.48 -8.13
C ARG A 221 -4.90 7.18 -6.78
N ILE A 222 -4.78 8.11 -5.83
CA ILE A 222 -5.44 7.99 -4.54
C ILE A 222 -6.93 8.16 -4.79
N ALA A 223 -7.69 7.08 -4.63
CA ALA A 223 -9.14 7.12 -4.64
C ALA A 223 -9.65 7.48 -3.25
N ILE A 224 -10.53 8.46 -3.19
CA ILE A 224 -11.13 8.96 -1.95
C ILE A 224 -12.60 8.54 -1.94
N HIS A 225 -13.02 7.87 -0.86
CA HIS A 225 -14.40 7.49 -0.63
C HIS A 225 -14.87 8.04 0.73
N HIS A 226 -16.13 8.46 0.79
CA HIS A 226 -16.77 8.94 2.01
C HIS A 226 -17.72 7.88 2.53
N TYR A 227 -17.60 7.55 3.82
CA TYR A 227 -18.49 6.63 4.51
C TYR A 227 -19.82 7.31 4.84
N HIS A 228 -20.90 6.58 4.57
CA HIS A 228 -22.24 6.90 5.03
C HIS A 228 -22.65 5.82 6.02
N CYS A 229 -22.72 6.19 7.29
CA CYS A 229 -23.01 5.28 8.38
C CYS A 229 -24.44 5.46 8.91
N ASP A 230 -24.94 4.43 9.59
CA ASP A 230 -26.13 4.56 10.45
C ASP A 230 -25.80 5.30 11.76
N HIS A 231 -26.81 5.46 12.62
CA HIS A 231 -26.68 6.12 13.92
C HIS A 231 -25.74 5.39 14.91
N LEU A 232 -25.32 4.16 14.63
CA LEU A 232 -24.37 3.38 15.42
C LEU A 232 -22.95 3.44 14.85
N GLY A 233 -22.75 4.13 13.73
CA GLY A 233 -21.47 4.21 13.02
C GLY A 233 -21.22 3.05 12.07
N THR A 234 -22.22 2.19 11.82
CA THR A 234 -22.10 1.05 10.91
C THR A 234 -22.13 1.53 9.45
N PRO A 235 -21.10 1.24 8.63
CA PRO A 235 -21.10 1.59 7.21
C PRO A 235 -22.28 1.00 6.44
N MET A 236 -23.05 1.86 5.78
CA MET A 236 -24.15 1.46 4.89
C MET A 236 -23.83 1.76 3.42
N ALA A 237 -23.03 2.78 3.14
CA ALA A 237 -22.59 3.12 1.79
C ALA A 237 -21.24 3.84 1.76
N LEU A 238 -20.62 3.81 0.59
CA LEU A 238 -19.47 4.61 0.20
C LEU A 238 -19.82 5.44 -1.03
N THR A 239 -19.51 6.73 -1.01
CA THR A 239 -19.55 7.57 -2.21
C THR A 239 -18.17 8.01 -2.62
N ASP A 240 -17.91 8.03 -3.93
CA ASP A 240 -16.69 8.58 -4.48
C ASP A 240 -16.63 10.12 -4.35
N GLN A 241 -15.52 10.71 -4.78
CA GLN A 241 -15.31 12.17 -4.83
C GLN A 241 -16.30 12.93 -5.74
N ARG A 242 -17.10 12.25 -6.56
CA ARG A 242 -18.15 12.84 -7.41
C ARG A 242 -19.54 12.71 -6.78
N GLY A 243 -19.63 12.10 -5.59
CA GLY A 243 -20.89 11.83 -4.89
C GLY A 243 -21.65 10.61 -5.44
N LEU A 244 -21.04 9.81 -6.32
CA LEU A 244 -21.65 8.58 -6.83
C LEU A 244 -21.43 7.44 -5.85
N VAL A 245 -22.45 6.61 -5.67
CA VAL A 245 -22.34 5.41 -4.81
C VAL A 245 -21.38 4.43 -5.45
N ALA A 246 -20.26 4.17 -4.77
CA ALA A 246 -19.24 3.21 -5.17
C ALA A 246 -19.48 1.84 -4.52
N TRP A 247 -20.08 1.83 -3.33
CA TRP A 247 -20.48 0.64 -2.60
C TRP A 247 -21.69 0.95 -1.71
N ALA A 248 -22.60 -0.01 -1.52
CA ALA A 248 -23.62 0.06 -0.48
C ALA A 248 -24.05 -1.34 -0.06
N ALA A 249 -24.38 -1.52 1.21
CA ALA A 249 -24.95 -2.77 1.69
C ALA A 249 -26.07 -2.55 2.69
N LYS A 250 -26.98 -3.51 2.72
CA LYS A 250 -27.96 -3.66 3.79
C LYS A 250 -27.52 -4.82 4.66
N LEU A 251 -27.28 -4.53 5.93
CA LEU A 251 -26.88 -5.51 6.92
C LEU A 251 -28.06 -5.95 7.78
N ASP A 252 -28.02 -7.17 8.29
CA ASP A 252 -28.88 -7.61 9.38
C ASP A 252 -28.34 -7.13 10.75
N PRO A 253 -29.06 -7.34 11.86
CA PRO A 253 -28.61 -6.93 13.19
C PRO A 253 -27.30 -7.58 13.68
N TRP A 254 -26.83 -8.63 13.02
CA TRP A 254 -25.57 -9.32 13.32
C TRP A 254 -24.44 -8.93 12.37
N GLY A 255 -24.68 -7.97 11.46
CA GLY A 255 -23.70 -7.50 10.50
C GLY A 255 -23.56 -8.37 9.25
N ASN A 256 -24.44 -9.35 9.04
CA ASN A 256 -24.41 -10.14 7.80
C ASN A 256 -25.00 -9.34 6.64
N VAL A 257 -24.39 -9.47 5.47
CA VAL A 257 -24.84 -8.80 4.25
C VAL A 257 -26.12 -9.46 3.74
N LEU A 258 -27.22 -8.72 3.74
CA LEU A 258 -28.51 -9.13 3.16
C LEU A 258 -28.60 -8.74 1.68
N GLN A 259 -28.04 -7.58 1.33
CA GLN A 259 -28.00 -7.06 -0.02
C GLN A 259 -26.75 -6.21 -0.19
N GLU A 260 -26.07 -6.35 -1.33
CA GLU A 260 -24.88 -5.58 -1.65
C GLU A 260 -24.97 -4.99 -3.06
N TYR A 261 -24.55 -3.74 -3.18
CA TYR A 261 -24.24 -3.06 -4.41
C TYR A 261 -22.74 -2.75 -4.42
N ASN A 262 -21.98 -3.46 -5.26
CA ASN A 262 -20.52 -3.33 -5.32
C ASN A 262 -20.00 -3.44 -6.77
N PRO A 263 -20.32 -2.47 -7.65
CA PRO A 263 -19.92 -2.51 -9.06
C PRO A 263 -18.41 -2.44 -9.28
N GLN A 264 -17.66 -1.93 -8.29
CA GLN A 264 -16.22 -1.70 -8.38
C GLN A 264 -15.40 -2.79 -7.67
N GLY A 265 -16.05 -3.80 -7.07
CA GLY A 265 -15.36 -4.85 -6.32
C GLY A 265 -14.57 -4.32 -5.12
N ILE A 266 -15.04 -3.24 -4.50
CA ILE A 266 -14.41 -2.64 -3.33
C ILE A 266 -14.50 -3.64 -2.19
N HIS A 267 -13.36 -4.07 -1.70
CA HIS A 267 -13.27 -4.91 -0.52
C HIS A 267 -13.70 -4.10 0.71
N GLN A 268 -14.63 -4.62 1.52
CA GLN A 268 -14.90 -4.10 2.87
C GLN A 268 -14.21 -5.03 3.87
N ALA A 269 -13.38 -4.44 4.74
CA ALA A 269 -12.65 -5.16 5.78
C ALA A 269 -13.56 -5.47 6.98
#